data_AF-A0A924JZH1-F1
#
_entry.id   AF-A0A924JZH1-F1
#
_cell.length_a   1.000
_cell.length_b   1.000
_cell.length_c   1.000
_cell.angle_alpha   90.00
_cell.angle_beta   90.00
_cell.angle_gamma   90.00
#
_symmetry.space_group_name_H-M   'P 1'
#
loop_
_entity.id
_entity.type
_entity.pdbx_description
1 polymer ?
#
loop_
_entity_poly.entity_id
_entity_poly.type
_entity_poly.pdbx_seq_one_letter_code
_entity_poly.pdbx_strand_id
1 'polypeptide(L)'
;MKTRTEHDTFGPIEVASARLWGAQTQRSLQNFDISGEQQPREIIRALAQVKRASAAVNLALGLLDGKKAQAIMAAADEVITGQHAAEFPLVVWQTGSGTQTNMNVNEVLANRASELLGGERGEGRLVHPNDDVNLSQSSNDVFPTAMHVAAVDAITHRLLPSIENLRATLTKKAHDFERIVKIGRTHLQDATPL
;
A
#
# COMPACT_ATOMS: atom_id res chain seq x y z
N MET A 1 10.42 26.61 2.96
CA MET A 1 10.81 25.25 2.54
C MET A 1 11.15 25.29 1.07
N LYS A 2 12.17 24.55 0.60
CA LYS A 2 12.48 24.45 -0.83
C LYS A 2 11.41 23.60 -1.52
N THR A 3 10.89 24.07 -2.64
CA THR A 3 9.89 23.37 -3.46
C THR A 3 10.46 23.07 -4.85
N ARG A 4 9.81 22.14 -5.56
CA ARG A 4 9.97 21.91 -6.99
C ARG A 4 8.59 22.04 -7.64
N THR A 5 8.56 22.57 -8.85
CA THR A 5 7.35 22.60 -9.65
C THR A 5 7.15 21.24 -10.30
N GLU A 6 5.96 20.65 -10.14
CA GLU A 6 5.51 19.49 -10.90
C GLU A 6 4.28 19.87 -11.73
N HIS A 7 4.03 19.15 -12.82
CA HIS A 7 2.91 19.41 -13.71
C HIS A 7 2.03 18.18 -13.88
N ASP A 8 0.73 18.43 -13.91
CA ASP A 8 -0.28 17.53 -14.48
C ASP A 8 -1.09 18.30 -15.53
N THR A 9 -2.15 17.70 -16.06
CA THR A 9 -2.99 18.33 -17.09
C THR A 9 -3.74 19.59 -16.60
N PHE A 10 -3.80 19.83 -15.28
CA PHE A 10 -4.42 21.02 -14.69
C PHE A 10 -3.41 22.17 -14.51
N GLY A 11 -2.13 21.94 -14.82
CA GLY A 11 -1.06 22.93 -14.77
C GLY A 11 -0.06 22.71 -13.62
N PRO A 12 0.81 23.70 -13.36
CA PRO A 12 1.86 23.60 -12.35
C PRO A 12 1.29 23.48 -10.93
N ILE A 13 2.03 22.79 -10.06
CA ILE A 13 1.83 22.77 -8.62
C ILE A 13 3.16 22.63 -7.89
N GLU A 14 3.30 23.34 -6.78
CA GLU A 14 4.51 23.29 -5.95
C GLU A 14 4.50 22.10 -5.00
N VAL A 15 5.53 21.27 -5.09
CA VAL A 15 5.75 20.10 -4.23
C VAL A 15 7.03 20.31 -3.42
N ALA A 16 7.04 19.97 -2.13
CA ALA A 16 8.25 20.06 -1.33
C ALA A 16 9.40 19.24 -1.95
N SER A 17 10.58 19.85 -2.15
CA SER A 17 11.68 19.21 -2.91
C SER A 17 12.15 17.89 -2.29
N ALA A 18 12.03 17.74 -0.97
CA ALA A 18 12.43 16.54 -0.24
C ALA A 18 11.47 15.35 -0.44
N ARG A 19 10.29 15.56 -1.01
CA ARG A 19 9.27 14.52 -1.19
C ARG A 19 9.41 13.79 -2.53
N LEU A 20 9.00 12.53 -2.58
CA LEU A 20 9.02 11.68 -3.76
C LEU A 20 7.70 11.75 -4.55
N TRP A 21 6.57 12.08 -3.93
CA TRP A 21 5.29 12.20 -4.64
C TRP A 21 5.26 13.40 -5.59
N GLY A 22 4.34 13.42 -6.56
CA GLY A 22 4.27 14.41 -7.63
C GLY A 22 3.01 15.28 -7.59
N ALA A 23 2.65 15.81 -8.77
CA ALA A 23 1.58 16.78 -8.93
C ALA A 23 0.21 16.25 -8.47
N GLN A 24 -0.18 15.04 -8.89
CA GLN A 24 -1.51 14.52 -8.59
C GLN A 24 -1.68 14.19 -7.11
N THR A 25 -0.63 13.68 -6.45
CA THR A 25 -0.64 13.48 -5.00
C THR A 25 -0.76 14.82 -4.28
N GLN A 26 0.02 15.82 -4.68
CA GLN A 26 -0.02 17.14 -4.05
C GLN A 26 -1.38 17.81 -4.21
N ARG A 27 -2.00 17.67 -5.38
CA ARG A 27 -3.34 18.19 -5.63
C ARG A 27 -4.41 17.43 -4.84
N SER A 28 -4.27 16.11 -4.71
CA SER A 28 -5.15 15.29 -3.88
C SER A 28 -5.07 15.68 -2.40
N LEU A 29 -3.88 16.00 -1.88
CA LEU A 29 -3.72 16.49 -0.51
C LEU A 29 -4.50 17.79 -0.27
N GLN A 30 -4.53 18.69 -1.26
CA GLN A 30 -5.25 19.96 -1.15
C GLN A 30 -6.77 19.79 -1.27
N ASN A 31 -7.22 18.83 -2.07
CA ASN A 31 -8.64 18.65 -2.38
C ASN A 31 -9.37 17.72 -1.39
N PHE A 32 -8.65 16.79 -0.76
CA PHE A 32 -9.22 15.79 0.15
C PHE A 32 -8.66 15.96 1.56
N ASP A 33 -8.85 17.15 2.13
CA ASP A 33 -8.54 17.45 3.53
C ASP A 33 -9.69 17.00 4.45
N ILE A 34 -9.91 15.69 4.49
CA ILE A 34 -11.03 15.06 5.20
C ILE A 34 -10.45 14.06 6.20
N SER A 35 -10.59 14.37 7.49
CA SER A 35 -10.10 13.56 8.61
C SER A 35 -8.57 13.34 8.59
N GLY A 36 -8.08 12.42 9.41
CA GLY A 36 -6.67 12.06 9.54
C GLY A 36 -6.34 10.61 9.21
N GLU A 37 -7.32 9.77 8.83
CA GLU A 37 -7.06 8.37 8.50
C GLU A 37 -6.34 8.27 7.15
N GLN A 38 -5.03 8.04 7.19
CA GLN A 38 -4.22 7.74 6.02
C GLN A 38 -4.50 6.34 5.48
N GLN A 39 -4.17 6.12 4.21
CA GLN A 39 -4.22 4.79 3.61
C GLN A 39 -3.43 3.78 4.44
N PRO A 40 -3.99 2.58 4.71
CA PRO A 40 -3.27 1.54 5.44
C PRO A 40 -1.95 1.19 4.75
N ARG A 41 -0.90 0.96 5.54
CA ARG A 41 0.43 0.57 5.02
C ARG A 41 0.36 -0.72 4.21
N GLU A 42 -0.56 -1.61 4.57
CA GLU A 42 -0.85 -2.86 3.89
C GLU A 42 -1.33 -2.62 2.44
N ILE A 43 -2.16 -1.60 2.20
CA ILE A 43 -2.62 -1.22 0.86
C ILE A 43 -1.46 -0.64 0.04
N ILE A 44 -0.63 0.24 0.64
CA ILE A 44 0.54 0.80 -0.04
C ILE A 44 1.55 -0.29 -0.41
N ARG A 45 1.84 -1.21 0.50
CA ARG A 45 2.70 -2.38 0.26
C ARG A 45 2.16 -3.25 -0.87
N ALA A 46 0.86 -3.55 -0.85
CA ALA A 46 0.22 -4.35 -1.90
C ALA A 46 0.24 -3.64 -3.27
N LEU A 47 -0.01 -2.33 -3.33
CA LEU A 47 0.15 -1.55 -4.56
C LEU A 47 1.57 -1.62 -5.09
N ALA A 48 2.59 -1.46 -4.23
CA ALA A 48 3.98 -1.58 -4.64
C ALA A 48 4.32 -2.99 -5.16
N GLN A 49 3.77 -4.06 -4.56
CA GLN A 49 3.89 -5.43 -5.09
C GLN A 49 3.28 -5.56 -6.49
N VAL A 50 2.10 -4.97 -6.72
CA VAL A 50 1.45 -4.95 -8.04
C VAL A 50 2.31 -4.20 -9.06
N LYS A 51 2.85 -3.02 -8.71
CA LYS A 51 3.74 -2.25 -9.61
C LYS A 51 5.02 -3.00 -9.94
N ARG A 52 5.62 -3.66 -8.95
CA ARG A 52 6.81 -4.51 -9.15
C ARG A 52 6.52 -5.67 -10.11
N ALA A 53 5.41 -6.38 -9.89
CA ALA A 53 5.01 -7.50 -10.75
C ALA A 53 4.70 -7.03 -12.18
N SER A 54 3.98 -5.90 -12.32
CA SER A 54 3.66 -5.33 -13.63
C SER A 54 4.92 -4.90 -14.39
N ALA A 55 5.88 -4.24 -13.73
CA ALA A 55 7.17 -3.89 -14.36
C ALA A 55 7.94 -5.13 -14.84
N ALA A 56 7.97 -6.20 -14.04
CA ALA A 56 8.61 -7.47 -14.43
C ALA A 56 7.94 -8.11 -15.65
N VAL A 57 6.60 -8.14 -15.69
CA VAL A 57 5.84 -8.70 -16.81
C VAL A 57 6.00 -7.84 -18.05
N ASN A 58 5.90 -6.51 -17.95
CA ASN A 58 6.09 -5.61 -19.08
C ASN A 58 7.52 -5.70 -19.65
N LEU A 59 8.54 -5.91 -18.81
CA LEU A 59 9.90 -6.23 -19.26
C LEU A 59 9.96 -7.55 -20.03
N ALA A 60 9.36 -8.62 -19.47
CA ALA A 60 9.35 -9.94 -20.10
C ALA A 60 8.61 -9.94 -21.46
N LEU A 61 7.59 -9.08 -21.61
CA LEU A 61 6.86 -8.87 -22.87
C LEU A 61 7.57 -7.91 -23.83
N GLY A 62 8.71 -7.31 -23.44
CA GLY A 62 9.45 -6.34 -24.25
C GLY A 62 8.77 -4.97 -24.39
N LEU A 63 7.79 -4.66 -23.52
CA LEU A 63 7.03 -3.41 -23.56
C LEU A 63 7.71 -2.28 -22.77
N LEU A 64 8.57 -2.61 -21.81
CA LEU A 64 9.25 -1.65 -20.95
C LEU A 64 10.77 -1.80 -21.08
N ASP A 65 11.47 -0.67 -21.21
CA ASP A 65 12.94 -0.63 -21.25
C ASP A 65 13.57 -1.32 -20.04
N GLY A 66 14.64 -2.10 -20.27
CA GLY A 66 15.28 -2.90 -19.24
C GLY A 66 15.82 -2.11 -18.06
N LYS A 67 16.40 -0.92 -18.30
CA LYS A 67 16.94 -0.08 -17.22
C LYS A 67 15.80 0.52 -16.40
N LYS A 68 14.75 1.02 -17.07
CA LYS A 68 13.55 1.54 -16.40
C LYS A 68 12.86 0.46 -15.56
N ALA A 69 12.64 -0.72 -16.13
CA ALA A 69 11.99 -1.83 -15.45
C ALA A 69 12.75 -2.23 -14.18
N GLN A 70 14.08 -2.37 -14.26
CA GLN A 70 14.92 -2.69 -13.10
C GLN A 70 14.86 -1.61 -12.04
N ALA A 71 14.93 -0.33 -12.42
CA ALA A 71 14.84 0.79 -11.48
C ALA A 71 13.46 0.87 -10.80
N ILE A 72 12.36 0.63 -11.54
CA ILE A 72 11.00 0.57 -10.98
C ILE A 72 10.87 -0.58 -9.99
N MET A 73 11.36 -1.77 -10.34
CA MET A 73 11.32 -2.93 -9.44
C MET A 73 12.12 -2.67 -8.15
N ALA A 74 13.31 -2.06 -8.26
CA ALA A 74 14.13 -1.69 -7.11
C ALA A 74 13.45 -0.65 -6.21
N ALA A 75 12.88 0.41 -6.80
CA ALA A 75 12.11 1.41 -6.06
C ALA A 75 10.88 0.79 -5.37
N ALA A 76 10.20 -0.16 -6.03
CA ALA A 76 9.08 -0.88 -5.44
C ALA A 76 9.53 -1.78 -4.28
N ASP A 77 10.68 -2.46 -4.39
CA ASP A 77 11.27 -3.25 -3.31
C ASP A 77 11.61 -2.39 -2.07
N GLU A 78 12.08 -1.14 -2.25
CA GLU A 78 12.26 -0.19 -1.15
C GLU A 78 10.93 0.07 -0.41
N VAL A 79 9.83 0.32 -1.14
CA VAL A 79 8.50 0.54 -0.54
C VAL A 79 7.97 -0.73 0.14
N ILE A 80 8.12 -1.90 -0.48
CA ILE A 80 7.65 -3.19 0.06
C ILE A 80 8.35 -3.53 1.38
N THR A 81 9.62 -3.16 1.51
CA THR A 81 10.44 -3.34 2.73
C THR A 81 10.16 -2.28 3.81
N GLY A 82 9.25 -1.33 3.55
CA GLY A 82 8.80 -0.33 4.53
C GLY A 82 9.60 0.97 4.50
N GLN A 83 10.48 1.17 3.52
CA GLN A 83 11.14 2.46 3.31
C GLN A 83 10.13 3.47 2.74
N HIS A 84 10.45 4.77 2.85
CA HIS A 84 9.63 5.87 2.30
C HIS A 84 8.20 5.94 2.84
N ALA A 85 7.93 5.41 4.04
CA ALA A 85 6.58 5.41 4.62
C ALA A 85 5.92 6.80 4.71
N ALA A 86 6.74 7.87 4.80
CA ALA A 86 6.26 9.25 4.84
C ALA A 86 5.86 9.83 3.47
N GLU A 87 6.01 9.07 2.38
CA GLU A 87 5.77 9.51 1.00
C GLU A 87 4.37 9.14 0.48
N PHE A 88 3.53 8.59 1.36
CA PHE A 88 2.15 8.19 1.07
C PHE A 88 1.16 8.91 1.98
N PRO A 89 0.98 10.24 1.81
CA PRO A 89 0.29 11.07 2.78
C PRO A 89 -1.24 11.09 2.62
N LEU A 90 -1.78 10.43 1.58
CA LEU A 90 -3.19 10.52 1.22
C LEU A 90 -4.11 9.81 2.22
N VAL A 91 -5.27 10.42 2.44
CA VAL A 91 -6.32 9.89 3.31
C VAL A 91 -7.14 8.77 2.64
N VAL A 92 -7.83 7.99 3.46
CA VAL A 92 -8.81 6.99 2.99
C VAL A 92 -9.96 7.67 2.23
N TRP A 93 -10.36 8.86 2.68
CA TRP A 93 -11.49 9.64 2.15
C TRP A 93 -11.14 10.40 0.88
N GLN A 94 -10.85 9.66 -0.20
CA GLN A 94 -10.50 10.17 -1.53
C GLN A 94 -11.52 9.70 -2.59
N THR A 95 -11.16 9.65 -3.88
CA THR A 95 -12.03 9.03 -4.90
C THR A 95 -12.33 7.56 -4.58
N GLY A 96 -13.55 7.12 -4.87
CA GLY A 96 -14.00 5.75 -4.59
C GLY A 96 -13.25 4.67 -5.39
N SER A 97 -12.62 5.02 -6.52
CA SER A 97 -11.81 4.10 -7.33
C SER A 97 -10.36 3.95 -6.83
N GLY A 98 -9.94 4.71 -5.81
CA GLY A 98 -8.57 4.69 -5.31
C GLY A 98 -7.52 5.30 -6.27
N THR A 99 -7.96 6.03 -7.30
CA THR A 99 -7.08 6.58 -8.33
C THR A 99 -5.98 7.47 -7.77
N GLN A 100 -6.25 8.32 -6.76
CA GLN A 100 -5.20 9.18 -6.22
C GLN A 100 -4.12 8.39 -5.48
N THR A 101 -4.48 7.34 -4.75
CA THR A 101 -3.47 6.46 -4.12
C THR A 101 -2.69 5.65 -5.16
N ASN A 102 -3.34 5.17 -6.23
CA ASN A 102 -2.61 4.53 -7.35
C ASN A 102 -1.59 5.50 -7.95
N MET A 103 -1.99 6.74 -8.24
CA MET A 103 -1.09 7.76 -8.76
C MET A 103 -0.01 8.17 -7.76
N ASN A 104 -0.29 8.19 -6.46
CA ASN A 104 0.71 8.44 -5.43
C ASN A 104 1.82 7.40 -5.46
N VAL A 105 1.48 6.11 -5.56
CA VAL A 105 2.49 5.06 -5.73
C VAL A 105 3.23 5.22 -7.05
N ASN A 106 2.54 5.51 -8.15
CA ASN A 106 3.18 5.74 -9.45
C ASN A 106 4.21 6.88 -9.41
N GLU A 107 3.85 8.02 -8.83
CA GLU A 107 4.71 9.21 -8.73
C GLU A 107 5.92 8.96 -7.84
N VAL A 108 5.72 8.34 -6.67
CA VAL A 108 6.82 7.99 -5.75
C VAL A 108 7.80 7.04 -6.42
N LEU A 109 7.32 5.97 -7.05
CA LEU A 109 8.17 5.01 -7.75
C LEU A 109 8.87 5.63 -8.96
N ALA A 110 8.19 6.49 -9.73
CA ALA A 110 8.77 7.17 -10.89
C ALA A 110 9.93 8.10 -10.50
N ASN A 111 9.72 8.94 -9.49
CA ASN A 111 10.77 9.84 -9.00
C ASN A 111 11.91 9.04 -8.38
N ARG A 112 11.61 8.00 -7.58
CA ARG A 112 12.66 7.18 -6.96
C ARG A 112 13.47 6.36 -7.99
N ALA A 113 12.79 5.74 -8.95
CA ALA A 113 13.46 5.02 -10.03
C ALA A 113 14.32 5.96 -10.90
N SER A 114 13.88 7.20 -11.09
CA SER A 114 14.68 8.21 -11.80
C SER A 114 15.96 8.57 -11.05
N GLU A 115 15.90 8.75 -9.72
CA GLU A 115 17.11 8.94 -8.90
C GLU A 115 18.07 7.74 -8.99
N LEU A 116 17.55 6.50 -8.98
CA LEU A 116 18.35 5.29 -9.11
C LEU A 116 19.06 5.20 -10.47
N LEU A 117 18.50 5.83 -11.51
CA LEU A 117 19.10 5.94 -12.83
C LEU A 117 20.04 7.16 -12.97
N GLY A 118 20.24 7.94 -11.91
CA GLY A 118 21.06 9.16 -11.92
C GLY A 118 20.35 10.40 -12.49
N GLY A 119 19.02 10.34 -12.64
CA GLY A 119 18.18 11.48 -13.01
C GLY A 119 17.68 12.27 -11.81
N GLU A 120 16.82 13.25 -12.10
CA GLU A 120 16.22 14.15 -11.09
C GLU A 120 14.75 13.78 -10.79
N ARG A 121 14.18 14.39 -9.75
CA ARG A 121 12.74 14.34 -9.46
C ARG A 121 12.00 15.42 -10.27
N GLY A 122 10.71 15.23 -10.51
CA GLY A 122 9.89 16.22 -11.20
C GLY A 122 9.93 16.09 -12.70
N GLU A 123 9.92 17.21 -13.43
CA GLU A 123 9.84 17.19 -14.91
C GLU A 123 11.03 16.50 -15.58
N GLY A 124 12.22 16.60 -14.99
CA GLY A 124 13.44 15.97 -15.50
C GLY A 124 13.55 14.47 -15.20
N ARG A 125 12.51 13.84 -14.66
CA ARG A 125 12.52 12.42 -14.31
C ARG A 125 12.70 11.53 -15.55
N LEU A 126 13.49 10.48 -15.40
CA LEU A 126 13.78 9.51 -16.46
C LEU A 126 12.69 8.43 -16.61
N VAL A 127 11.86 8.28 -15.58
CA VAL A 127 10.75 7.33 -15.51
C VAL A 127 9.45 8.10 -15.37
N HIS A 128 8.49 7.85 -16.25
CA HIS A 128 7.20 8.52 -16.26
C HIS A 128 6.17 7.74 -15.42
N PRO A 129 5.42 8.40 -14.51
CA PRO A 129 4.50 7.72 -13.60
C PRO A 129 3.36 7.01 -14.30
N ASN A 130 2.85 7.55 -15.41
CA ASN A 130 1.77 6.91 -16.15
C ASN A 130 2.32 5.90 -17.18
N ASP A 131 3.09 6.41 -18.13
CA ASP A 131 3.60 5.65 -19.28
C ASP A 131 4.58 4.52 -18.95
N ASP A 132 5.35 4.61 -17.86
CA ASP A 132 6.28 3.55 -17.46
C ASP A 132 5.77 2.77 -16.24
N VAL A 133 5.44 3.45 -15.13
CA VAL A 133 5.06 2.75 -13.86
C VAL A 133 3.63 2.20 -13.92
N ASN A 134 2.71 2.91 -14.56
CA ASN A 134 1.31 2.52 -14.74
C ASN A 134 1.06 1.84 -16.10
N LEU A 135 2.12 1.43 -16.82
CA LEU A 135 2.00 0.75 -18.09
C LEU A 135 1.17 -0.53 -17.95
N SER A 136 0.22 -0.74 -18.88
CA SER A 136 -0.70 -1.88 -18.91
C SER A 136 -1.67 -1.98 -17.72
N GLN A 137 -1.96 -0.85 -17.04
CA GLN A 137 -2.78 -0.83 -15.82
C GLN A 137 -3.83 0.29 -15.84
N SER A 138 -4.91 0.11 -15.08
CA SER A 138 -5.87 1.14 -14.70
C SER A 138 -5.88 1.31 -13.17
N SER A 139 -6.43 2.39 -12.63
CA SER A 139 -6.75 2.38 -11.19
C SER A 139 -7.85 1.37 -10.85
N ASN A 140 -8.74 1.12 -11.83
CA ASN A 140 -9.96 0.35 -11.63
C ASN A 140 -9.72 -1.16 -11.51
N ASP A 141 -8.57 -1.66 -11.98
CA ASP A 141 -8.13 -3.04 -11.77
C ASP A 141 -7.02 -3.14 -10.71
N VAL A 142 -6.09 -2.17 -10.66
CA VAL A 142 -4.96 -2.19 -9.71
C VAL A 142 -5.43 -2.00 -8.26
N PHE A 143 -6.32 -1.05 -7.99
CA PHE A 143 -6.72 -0.79 -6.60
C PHE A 143 -7.49 -1.97 -6.00
N PRO A 144 -8.51 -2.57 -6.68
CA PRO A 144 -9.13 -3.80 -6.19
C PRO A 144 -8.15 -4.98 -6.07
N THR A 145 -7.19 -5.11 -6.98
CA THR A 145 -6.13 -6.13 -6.88
C THR A 145 -5.33 -5.95 -5.58
N ALA A 146 -4.89 -4.72 -5.29
CA ALA A 146 -4.16 -4.41 -4.07
C ALA A 146 -4.99 -4.65 -2.80
N MET A 147 -6.30 -4.34 -2.83
CA MET A 147 -7.21 -4.64 -1.71
C MET A 147 -7.23 -6.15 -1.40
N HIS A 148 -7.35 -7.00 -2.43
CA HIS A 148 -7.36 -8.45 -2.25
C HIS A 148 -6.01 -8.98 -1.75
N VAL A 149 -4.91 -8.50 -2.31
CA VAL A 149 -3.56 -8.90 -1.89
C VAL A 149 -3.32 -8.50 -0.43
N ALA A 150 -3.64 -7.26 -0.04
CA ALA A 150 -3.50 -6.78 1.34
C ALA A 150 -4.36 -7.58 2.32
N ALA A 151 -5.60 -7.90 1.95
CA ALA A 151 -6.50 -8.69 2.78
C ALA A 151 -5.98 -10.12 3.00
N VAL A 152 -5.53 -10.78 1.94
CA VAL A 152 -4.97 -12.14 2.02
C VAL A 152 -3.69 -12.16 2.84
N ASP A 153 -2.79 -11.19 2.67
CA ASP A 153 -1.56 -11.05 3.46
C ASP A 153 -1.88 -10.88 4.95
N ALA A 154 -2.79 -9.95 5.30
CA ALA A 154 -3.19 -9.71 6.68
C ALA A 154 -3.89 -10.91 7.32
N ILE A 155 -4.79 -11.59 6.59
CA ILE A 155 -5.48 -12.79 7.09
C ILE A 155 -4.47 -13.90 7.36
N THR A 156 -3.61 -14.18 6.39
CA THR A 156 -2.69 -15.33 6.42
C THR A 156 -1.59 -15.13 7.45
N HIS A 157 -1.01 -13.94 7.52
CA HIS A 157 0.20 -13.69 8.30
C HIS A 157 -0.07 -13.06 9.68
N ARG A 158 -1.28 -12.53 9.94
CA ARG A 158 -1.63 -11.92 11.24
C ARG A 158 -2.82 -12.58 11.90
N LEU A 159 -3.95 -12.69 11.20
CA LEU A 159 -5.21 -13.15 11.79
C LEU A 159 -5.17 -14.64 12.15
N LEU A 160 -4.87 -15.51 11.17
CA LEU A 160 -4.86 -16.96 11.39
C LEU A 160 -3.87 -17.38 12.49
N PRO A 161 -2.61 -16.89 12.53
CA PRO A 161 -1.69 -17.21 13.62
C PRO A 161 -2.19 -16.74 15.00
N SER A 162 -2.85 -15.58 15.06
CA SER A 162 -3.41 -15.06 16.32
C SER A 162 -4.56 -15.93 16.84
N ILE A 163 -5.43 -16.39 15.93
CA ILE A 163 -6.52 -17.32 16.25
C ILE A 163 -5.96 -18.68 16.69
N GLU A 164 -4.93 -19.20 16.02
CA GLU A 164 -4.28 -20.45 16.40
C GLU A 164 -3.67 -20.37 17.80
N ASN A 165 -3.01 -19.25 18.13
CA ASN A 165 -2.46 -19.02 19.46
C ASN A 165 -3.56 -18.97 20.54
N LEU A 166 -4.66 -18.26 20.26
CA LEU A 166 -5.82 -18.22 21.16
C LEU A 166 -6.40 -19.63 21.36
N ARG A 167 -6.61 -20.37 20.28
CA ARG A 167 -7.12 -21.75 20.32
C ARG A 167 -6.21 -22.64 21.16
N ALA A 168 -4.90 -22.64 20.92
CA ALA A 168 -3.94 -23.43 21.67
C ALA A 168 -3.96 -23.09 23.16
N THR A 169 -4.05 -21.81 23.50
CA THR A 169 -4.15 -21.34 24.89
C THR A 169 -5.42 -21.83 25.56
N LEU A 170 -6.57 -21.68 24.90
CA LEU A 170 -7.86 -22.15 25.41
C LEU A 170 -7.89 -23.67 25.57
N THR A 171 -7.36 -24.43 24.60
CA THR A 171 -7.25 -25.89 24.69
C THR A 171 -6.40 -26.32 25.87
N LYS A 172 -5.24 -25.68 26.07
CA LYS A 172 -4.39 -25.96 27.23
C LYS A 172 -5.14 -25.71 28.54
N LYS A 173 -5.84 -24.58 28.65
CA LYS A 173 -6.59 -24.24 29.86
C LYS A 173 -7.77 -25.17 30.10
N ALA A 174 -8.45 -25.61 29.05
CA ALA A 174 -9.50 -26.62 29.15
C ALA A 174 -8.96 -27.92 29.77
N HIS A 175 -7.77 -28.39 29.33
CA HIS A 175 -7.11 -29.54 29.94
C HIS A 175 -6.68 -29.28 31.39
N ASP A 176 -6.06 -28.12 31.69
CA ASP A 176 -5.67 -27.75 33.06
C ASP A 176 -6.87 -27.75 34.03
N PHE A 177 -8.07 -27.44 33.53
CA PHE A 177 -9.31 -27.30 34.33
C PHE A 177 -10.24 -28.51 34.25
N GLU A 178 -9.86 -29.59 33.58
CA GLU A 178 -10.72 -30.75 33.31
C GLU A 178 -11.36 -31.34 34.58
N ARG A 179 -10.68 -31.26 35.73
CA ARG A 179 -11.15 -31.83 37.00
C ARG A 179 -11.92 -30.84 37.88
N ILE A 180 -12.11 -29.60 37.44
CA ILE A 180 -12.82 -28.56 38.20
C ILE A 180 -14.30 -28.56 37.79
N VAL A 181 -15.15 -29.15 38.64
CA VAL A 181 -16.60 -29.09 38.46
C VAL A 181 -17.13 -27.73 38.91
N LYS A 182 -17.97 -27.09 38.09
CA LYS A 182 -18.57 -25.78 38.39
C LYS A 182 -20.09 -25.82 38.21
N ILE A 183 -20.80 -24.87 38.83
CA ILE A 183 -22.24 -24.72 38.60
C ILE A 183 -22.49 -24.16 37.20
N GLY A 184 -23.39 -24.80 36.46
CA GLY A 184 -23.87 -24.28 35.18
C GLY A 184 -24.74 -23.04 35.38
N ARG A 185 -24.82 -22.21 34.35
CA ARG A 185 -25.79 -21.11 34.30
C ARG A 185 -26.52 -21.07 32.96
N THR A 186 -27.84 -21.13 33.00
CA THR A 186 -28.73 -20.95 31.85
C THR A 186 -29.71 -19.84 32.17
N HIS A 187 -29.90 -18.86 31.28
CA HIS A 187 -30.65 -17.62 31.58
C HIS A 187 -30.14 -16.88 32.83
N LEU A 188 -28.83 -16.98 33.10
CA LEU A 188 -28.15 -16.47 34.30
C LEU A 188 -28.62 -17.09 35.63
N GLN A 189 -29.50 -18.11 35.60
CA GLN A 189 -29.92 -18.87 36.77
C GLN A 189 -29.04 -20.10 36.96
N ASP A 190 -28.91 -20.54 38.22
CA ASP A 190 -28.15 -21.74 38.58
C ASP A 190 -28.76 -22.99 37.92
N ALA A 191 -27.89 -23.86 37.40
CA ALA A 191 -28.25 -25.08 36.68
C ALA A 191 -27.45 -26.29 37.19
N THR A 192 -27.59 -27.44 36.52
CA THR A 192 -26.79 -28.63 36.85
C THR A 192 -25.29 -28.39 36.59
N PRO A 193 -24.37 -29.08 37.30
CA PRO A 193 -22.94 -28.90 37.13
C PRO A 193 -22.43 -29.26 35.72
N LEU A 194 -21.30 -28.65 35.33
CA LEU A 194 -20.48 -28.98 34.16
C LEU A 194 -18.98 -28.97 34.49
#